data_AF-A0A3N5FNQ5-F1
#
_entry.id   AF-A0A3N5FNQ5-F1
#
_cell.length_a   1.000
_cell.length_b   1.000
_cell.length_c   1.000
_cell.angle_alpha   90.00
_cell.angle_beta   90.00
_cell.angle_gamma   90.00
#
_symmetry.space_group_name_H-M   'P 1'
#
loop_
_entity.id
_entity.type
_entity.pdbx_description
1 polymer ?
#
loop_
_entity_poly.entity_id
_entity_poly.type
_entity_poly.pdbx_seq_one_letter_code
_entity_poly.pdbx_strand_id
1 'polypeptide(L)'
;MPEIKNIPENLGVGFGYEMNFLTTPIIEIAGDGKTAKGIWYSPGVNIVGSVRDGGKTGMKGEWRMTKYAVDFAKEDGKWKIWHIKIFLDNPPPSWIYENGKPVSMTAEAVRETEEGHPSSAIKDISIRVNEDPYKPYSPTQAQKLEPRLPEPYYTFSETFSY
;
A
#
# COMPACT_ATOMS: atom_id res chain seq x y z
N MET A 1 -2.02 11.89 -31.81
CA MET A 1 -2.35 10.91 -30.74
C MET A 1 -3.57 10.13 -31.19
N PRO A 2 -3.70 8.83 -30.90
CA PRO A 2 -4.91 8.09 -31.22
C PRO A 2 -6.13 8.73 -30.53
N GLU A 3 -7.25 8.87 -31.25
CA GLU A 3 -8.51 9.39 -30.72
C GLU A 3 -9.20 8.31 -29.88
N ILE A 4 -9.15 8.44 -28.56
CA ILE A 4 -9.84 7.54 -27.63
C ILE A 4 -11.28 8.05 -27.46
N LYS A 5 -12.27 7.18 -27.72
CA LYS A 5 -13.69 7.50 -27.50
C LYS A 5 -13.98 7.55 -26.00
N ASN A 6 -14.65 8.61 -25.54
CA ASN A 6 -15.17 8.73 -24.17
C ASN A 6 -16.45 7.89 -24.02
N ILE A 7 -16.29 6.58 -23.83
CA ILE A 7 -17.36 5.60 -23.61
C ILE A 7 -17.08 4.82 -22.32
N PRO A 8 -18.11 4.31 -21.61
CA PRO A 8 -17.94 3.63 -20.32
C PRO A 8 -16.90 2.51 -20.33
N GLU A 9 -16.78 1.78 -21.43
CA GLU A 9 -15.88 0.64 -21.61
C GLU A 9 -14.40 1.03 -21.63
N ASN A 10 -14.10 2.31 -21.92
CA ASN A 10 -12.75 2.84 -21.96
C ASN A 10 -12.35 3.53 -20.64
N LEU A 11 -13.27 3.69 -19.70
CA LEU A 11 -12.98 4.30 -18.40
C LEU A 11 -12.14 3.34 -17.55
N GLY A 12 -11.00 3.81 -17.05
CA GLY A 12 -10.09 3.02 -16.21
C GLY A 12 -9.01 2.22 -16.97
N VAL A 13 -9.17 1.99 -18.28
CA VAL A 13 -8.16 1.26 -19.09
C VAL A 13 -6.91 2.13 -19.27
N GLY A 14 -5.77 1.67 -18.74
CA GLY A 14 -4.51 2.42 -18.77
C GLY A 14 -4.50 3.68 -17.90
N PHE A 15 -5.46 3.80 -16.98
CA PHE A 15 -5.62 4.97 -16.10
C PHE A 15 -4.44 5.17 -15.15
N GLY A 16 -3.76 4.08 -14.75
CA GLY A 16 -2.69 4.12 -13.78
C GLY A 16 -1.52 3.22 -14.16
N TYR A 17 -0.31 3.70 -13.88
CA TYR A 17 0.91 2.90 -13.82
C TYR A 17 1.45 2.99 -12.40
N GLU A 18 1.68 1.85 -11.76
CA GLU A 18 2.29 1.77 -10.45
C GLU A 18 3.49 0.85 -10.50
N MET A 19 4.61 1.33 -9.98
CA MET A 19 5.81 0.52 -9.75
C MET A 19 6.26 0.66 -8.31
N ASN A 20 6.50 -0.47 -7.65
CA ASN A 20 7.10 -0.55 -6.33
C ASN A 20 8.45 -1.24 -6.43
N PHE A 21 9.52 -0.52 -6.10
CA PHE A 21 10.88 -1.06 -6.09
C PHE A 21 11.17 -1.64 -4.71
N LEU A 22 11.07 -2.95 -4.53
CA LEU A 22 11.35 -3.55 -3.22
C LEU A 22 12.87 -3.53 -2.94
N THR A 23 13.32 -2.52 -2.20
CA THR A 23 14.72 -2.33 -1.81
C THR A 23 14.91 -2.58 -0.31
N THR A 24 16.18 -2.65 0.11
CA THR A 24 16.59 -2.80 1.52
C THR A 24 15.84 -3.92 2.27
N PRO A 25 15.88 -5.18 1.77
CA PRO A 25 15.21 -6.28 2.43
C PRO A 25 15.84 -6.56 3.80
N ILE A 26 15.02 -6.67 4.84
CA ILE A 26 15.39 -7.31 6.11
C ILE A 26 14.38 -8.43 6.33
N ILE A 27 14.86 -9.67 6.36
CA ILE A 27 14.03 -10.87 6.41
C ILE A 27 14.52 -11.76 7.54
N GLU A 28 13.59 -12.21 8.38
CA GLU A 28 13.82 -13.19 9.44
C GLU A 28 12.93 -14.41 9.22
N ILE A 29 13.56 -15.58 9.05
CA ILE A 29 12.85 -16.86 8.93
C ILE A 29 12.80 -17.48 10.33
N ALA A 30 11.62 -17.92 10.76
CA ALA A 30 11.46 -18.59 12.04
C ALA A 30 12.37 -19.83 12.16
N GLY A 31 12.83 -20.12 13.37
CA GLY A 31 13.65 -21.30 13.64
C GLY A 31 12.97 -22.63 13.26
N ASP A 32 11.65 -22.70 13.31
CA ASP A 32 10.86 -23.86 12.85
C ASP A 32 10.65 -23.92 11.32
N GLY A 33 11.06 -22.88 10.60
CA GLY A 33 10.97 -22.76 9.15
C GLY A 33 9.55 -22.61 8.58
N LYS A 34 8.53 -22.36 9.42
CA LYS A 34 7.11 -22.30 9.02
C LYS A 34 6.60 -20.89 8.78
N THR A 35 7.21 -19.88 9.39
CA THR A 35 6.85 -18.47 9.18
C THR A 35 8.09 -17.64 8.87
N ALA A 36 7.88 -16.47 8.28
CA ALA A 36 8.93 -15.48 8.11
C ALA A 36 8.36 -14.07 8.29
N LYS A 37 9.22 -13.12 8.60
CA LYS A 37 8.91 -11.69 8.68
C LYS A 37 9.82 -10.96 7.73
N GLY A 38 9.26 -10.05 6.95
CA GLY A 38 10.03 -9.28 5.98
C GLY A 38 9.62 -7.82 6.00
N ILE A 39 10.62 -6.94 5.90
CA ILE A 39 10.41 -5.53 5.66
C ILE A 39 11.20 -5.06 4.44
N TRP A 40 10.62 -4.10 3.72
CA TRP A 40 11.22 -3.46 2.55
C TRP A 40 10.95 -1.98 2.56
N TYR A 41 11.85 -1.22 1.94
CA TYR A 41 11.58 0.14 1.53
C TYR A 41 11.39 0.21 0.02
N SER A 42 10.40 0.97 -0.42
CA SER A 42 10.06 1.13 -1.83
C SER A 42 10.00 2.59 -2.24
N PRO A 43 11.00 3.07 -3.01
CA PRO A 43 10.91 4.34 -3.71
C PRO A 43 10.08 4.19 -4.98
N GLY A 44 8.80 3.92 -4.83
CA GLY A 44 7.86 3.66 -5.91
C GLY A 44 7.52 4.90 -6.75
N VAL A 45 6.90 4.65 -7.89
CA VAL A 45 6.35 5.69 -8.78
C VAL A 45 4.91 5.32 -9.12
N ASN A 46 4.03 6.31 -9.06
CA ASN A 46 2.67 6.22 -9.57
C ASN A 46 2.45 7.29 -10.65
N ILE A 47 1.90 6.89 -11.78
CA ILE A 47 1.53 7.78 -12.88
C ILE A 47 0.04 7.56 -13.13
N VAL A 48 -0.74 8.62 -13.03
CA VAL A 48 -2.19 8.57 -13.22
C VAL A 48 -2.57 9.50 -14.37
N GLY A 49 -3.26 8.93 -15.34
CA GLY A 49 -3.92 9.67 -16.41
C GLY A 49 -5.23 10.29 -15.91
N SER A 50 -5.59 11.46 -16.40
CA SER A 50 -6.86 12.12 -16.11
C SER A 50 -7.45 12.68 -17.39
N VAL A 51 -8.76 12.59 -17.54
CA VAL A 51 -9.52 13.32 -18.55
C VAL A 51 -10.16 14.51 -17.84
N ARG A 52 -9.84 15.72 -18.29
CA ARG A 52 -10.39 16.98 -17.78
C ARG A 52 -11.55 17.42 -18.65
N ASP A 53 -12.34 18.37 -18.12
CA ASP A 53 -13.45 18.99 -18.85
C ASP A 53 -13.02 19.49 -20.23
N GLY A 54 -13.86 19.21 -21.23
CA GLY A 54 -13.55 19.48 -22.64
C GLY A 54 -12.69 18.43 -23.34
N GLY A 55 -12.54 17.23 -22.77
CA GLY A 55 -11.87 16.09 -23.42
C GLY A 55 -10.35 16.17 -23.42
N LYS A 56 -9.76 17.06 -22.63
CA LYS A 56 -8.30 17.21 -22.54
C LYS A 56 -7.70 16.13 -21.64
N THR A 57 -6.72 15.39 -22.14
CA THR A 57 -5.97 14.41 -21.35
C THR A 57 -4.81 15.08 -20.60
N GLY A 58 -4.63 14.73 -19.33
CA GLY A 58 -3.47 15.11 -18.52
C GLY A 58 -2.85 13.89 -17.84
N MET A 59 -1.54 13.96 -17.55
CA MET A 59 -0.85 12.95 -16.75
C MET A 59 -0.27 13.61 -15.50
N LYS A 60 -0.37 12.91 -14.37
CA LYS A 60 0.29 13.28 -13.11
C LYS A 60 1.20 12.13 -12.70
N GLY A 61 2.49 12.41 -12.53
CA GLY A 61 3.43 11.50 -11.89
C GLY A 61 3.65 11.90 -10.44
N GLU A 62 3.73 10.92 -9.54
CA GLU A 62 4.09 11.11 -8.15
C GLU A 62 5.04 10.01 -7.68
N TRP A 63 5.97 10.39 -6.81
CA TRP A 63 6.78 9.44 -6.07
C TRP A 63 5.91 8.81 -4.97
N ARG A 64 5.98 7.49 -4.84
CA ARG A 64 5.29 6.71 -3.80
C ARG A 64 6.35 6.09 -2.90
N MET A 65 6.75 6.82 -1.87
CA MET A 65 7.69 6.33 -0.88
C MET A 65 6.92 5.49 0.14
N THR A 66 7.18 4.18 0.16
CA THR A 66 6.41 3.23 0.97
C THR A 66 7.31 2.26 1.71
N LYS A 67 6.94 1.89 2.93
CA LYS A 67 7.54 0.73 3.63
C LYS A 67 6.53 -0.40 3.64
N TYR A 68 7.01 -1.61 3.40
CA TYR A 68 6.22 -2.83 3.52
C TYR A 68 6.69 -3.60 4.73
N ALA A 69 5.76 -4.05 5.55
CA ALA A 69 6.03 -5.00 6.62
C ALA A 69 5.10 -6.19 6.45
N VAL A 70 5.66 -7.39 6.38
CA VAL A 70 4.96 -8.58 5.90
C VAL A 70 5.24 -9.75 6.81
N ASP A 71 4.18 -10.41 7.25
CA ASP A 71 4.22 -11.74 7.84
C ASP A 71 3.94 -12.77 6.74
N PHE A 72 4.80 -13.77 6.65
CA PHE A 72 4.67 -14.88 5.72
C PHE A 72 4.37 -16.18 6.46
N ALA A 73 3.52 -17.00 5.86
CA ALA A 73 3.30 -18.39 6.27
C ALA A 73 3.77 -19.33 5.15
N LYS A 74 4.37 -20.46 5.53
CA LYS A 74 4.80 -21.50 4.60
C LYS A 74 3.77 -22.62 4.58
N GLU A 75 3.06 -22.73 3.47
CA GLU A 75 2.04 -23.75 3.24
C GLU A 75 2.47 -24.63 2.07
N ASP A 76 2.50 -25.94 2.28
CA ASP A 76 2.92 -26.94 1.27
C ASP A 76 4.27 -26.61 0.60
N GLY A 77 5.22 -26.13 1.40
CA GLY A 77 6.56 -25.74 0.95
C GLY A 77 6.64 -24.38 0.24
N LYS A 78 5.53 -23.67 0.07
CA LYS A 78 5.46 -22.36 -0.61
C LYS A 78 5.20 -21.25 0.39
N TRP A 79 5.93 -20.15 0.26
CA TRP A 79 5.69 -18.93 1.05
C TRP A 79 4.45 -18.20 0.51
N LYS A 80 3.59 -17.78 1.43
CA LYS A 80 2.40 -16.97 1.18
C LYS A 80 2.42 -15.75 2.09
N ILE A 81 1.88 -14.63 1.60
CA ILE A 81 1.66 -13.43 2.42
C ILE A 81 0.48 -13.72 3.34
N TRP A 82 0.67 -13.58 4.65
CA TRP A 82 -0.37 -13.74 5.66
C TRP A 82 -0.90 -12.40 6.14
N HIS A 83 -0.02 -11.53 6.63
CA HIS A 83 -0.35 -10.15 6.99
C HIS A 83 0.57 -9.19 6.27
N ILE A 84 0.03 -8.06 5.81
CA ILE A 84 0.82 -6.99 5.20
C ILE A 84 0.36 -5.65 5.75
N LYS A 85 1.32 -4.86 6.22
CA LYS A 85 1.13 -3.48 6.63
C LYS A 85 1.95 -2.57 5.72
N ILE A 86 1.27 -1.57 5.16
CA ILE A 86 1.85 -0.61 4.23
C ILE A 86 1.95 0.74 4.95
N PHE A 87 3.13 1.31 4.95
CA PHE A 87 3.40 2.63 5.51
C PHE A 87 3.67 3.58 4.36
N LEU A 88 2.94 4.70 4.29
CA LEU A 88 3.09 5.71 3.26
C LEU A 88 3.88 6.91 3.83
N ASP A 89 5.09 7.15 3.34
CA ASP A 89 5.96 8.24 3.83
C ASP A 89 5.55 9.61 3.29
N ASN A 90 4.99 9.64 2.09
CA ASN A 90 4.57 10.86 1.41
C ASN A 90 3.15 10.72 0.81
N PRO A 91 2.13 10.37 1.61
CA PRO A 91 0.79 10.24 1.06
C PRO A 91 0.37 11.60 0.48
N PRO A 92 -0.27 11.65 -0.71
CA PRO A 92 -0.81 12.89 -1.21
C PRO A 92 -1.83 13.45 -0.20
N PRO A 93 -1.87 14.78 0.01
CA PRO A 93 -2.73 15.39 1.02
C PRO A 93 -4.20 14.96 0.93
N SER A 94 -4.70 14.68 -0.27
CA SER A 94 -6.06 14.21 -0.53
C SER A 94 -6.40 12.83 0.06
N TRP A 95 -5.42 12.02 0.44
CA TRP A 95 -5.64 10.71 1.07
C TRP A 95 -5.51 10.74 2.57
N ILE A 96 -4.86 11.78 3.08
CA ILE A 96 -4.79 12.04 4.52
C ILE A 96 -5.94 12.96 4.90
N TYR A 97 -6.39 13.84 4.00
CA TYR A 97 -7.40 14.85 4.24
C TYR A 97 -8.40 14.96 3.09
N GLU A 98 -9.69 14.91 3.43
CA GLU A 98 -10.79 15.25 2.54
C GLU A 98 -11.53 16.44 3.14
N ASN A 99 -11.67 17.52 2.37
CA ASN A 99 -12.27 18.78 2.83
C ASN A 99 -11.65 19.33 4.13
N GLY A 100 -10.34 19.13 4.31
CA GLY A 100 -9.60 19.58 5.49
C GLY A 100 -9.80 18.71 6.75
N LYS A 101 -10.50 17.58 6.65
CA LYS A 101 -10.65 16.59 7.72
C LYS A 101 -9.83 15.35 7.43
N PRO A 102 -9.23 14.69 8.44
CA PRO A 102 -8.51 13.45 8.20
C PRO A 102 -9.41 12.40 7.52
N VAL A 103 -8.99 11.85 6.39
CA VAL A 103 -9.65 10.68 5.81
C VAL A 103 -9.31 9.50 6.71
N SER A 104 -10.30 8.95 7.39
CA SER A 104 -10.11 7.64 8.00
C SER A 104 -10.09 6.62 6.88
N MET A 105 -8.95 5.98 6.62
CA MET A 105 -8.91 4.76 5.82
C MET A 105 -9.57 3.63 6.62
N THR A 106 -10.89 3.70 6.78
CA THR A 106 -11.70 2.61 7.33
C THR A 106 -11.93 1.57 6.23
N ALA A 107 -12.17 0.32 6.64
CA ALA A 107 -12.56 -0.74 5.70
C ALA A 107 -13.82 -0.37 4.88
N GLU A 108 -14.68 0.48 5.43
CA GLU A 108 -15.87 1.02 4.78
C GLU A 108 -15.54 2.04 3.68
N ALA A 109 -14.61 2.98 3.92
CA ALA A 109 -14.18 3.97 2.92
C ALA A 109 -13.47 3.32 1.72
N VAL A 110 -12.70 2.24 1.95
CA VAL A 110 -12.11 1.45 0.85
C VAL A 110 -13.20 0.75 0.02
N ARG A 111 -14.26 0.23 0.66
CA ARG A 111 -15.41 -0.38 -0.03
C ARG A 111 -16.22 0.64 -0.85
N GLU A 112 -16.44 1.85 -0.34
CA GLU A 112 -17.19 2.89 -1.08
C GLU A 112 -16.45 3.34 -2.35
N THR A 113 -15.11 3.32 -2.36
CA THR A 113 -14.33 3.60 -3.58
C THR A 113 -14.42 2.52 -4.67
N GLU A 114 -14.96 1.32 -4.36
CA GLU A 114 -15.18 0.25 -5.35
C GLU A 114 -16.39 0.50 -6.26
N GLU A 115 -17.35 1.36 -5.90
CA GLU A 115 -18.56 1.59 -6.71
C GLU A 115 -18.31 2.32 -8.04
N GLY A 116 -17.05 2.74 -8.32
CA GLY A 116 -16.67 3.39 -9.57
C GLY A 116 -15.31 3.02 -10.15
N HIS A 117 -14.54 2.14 -9.50
CA HIS A 117 -13.21 1.74 -9.96
C HIS A 117 -13.09 0.21 -10.04
N PRO A 118 -12.58 -0.36 -11.17
CA PRO A 118 -12.40 -1.79 -11.31
C PRO A 118 -11.17 -2.25 -10.53
N SER A 119 -11.30 -2.36 -9.22
CA SER A 119 -10.36 -3.08 -8.35
C SER A 119 -11.09 -4.20 -7.64
N SER A 120 -11.62 -5.15 -8.43
CA SER A 120 -12.25 -6.38 -7.94
C SER A 120 -11.31 -7.32 -7.15
N ALA A 121 -10.08 -6.88 -6.85
CA ALA A 121 -9.01 -7.67 -6.25
C ALA A 121 -8.95 -7.61 -4.71
N ILE A 122 -9.77 -6.78 -4.04
CA ILE A 122 -9.68 -6.54 -2.59
C ILE A 122 -10.69 -7.40 -1.79
N LYS A 123 -11.60 -8.12 -2.45
CA LYS A 123 -12.70 -8.86 -1.79
C LYS A 123 -12.25 -9.88 -0.72
N ASP A 124 -11.07 -10.47 -0.88
CA ASP A 124 -10.52 -11.47 0.04
C ASP A 124 -9.47 -10.89 1.03
N ILE A 125 -9.26 -9.57 1.03
CA ILE A 125 -8.33 -8.90 1.93
C ILE A 125 -9.09 -8.40 3.16
N SER A 126 -8.77 -8.93 4.34
CA SER A 126 -9.23 -8.33 5.60
C SER A 126 -8.40 -7.09 5.92
N ILE A 127 -9.02 -5.92 5.88
CA ILE A 127 -8.38 -4.65 6.24
C ILE A 127 -8.57 -4.41 7.74
N ARG A 128 -7.48 -4.39 8.50
CA ARG A 128 -7.50 -3.97 9.91
C ARG A 128 -7.23 -2.48 9.99
N VAL A 129 -8.11 -1.74 10.63
CA VAL A 129 -7.89 -0.33 10.95
C VAL A 129 -6.79 -0.24 12.01
N ASN A 130 -5.76 0.55 11.74
CA ASN A 130 -4.68 0.78 12.71
C ASN A 130 -5.05 1.95 13.63
N GLU A 131 -5.21 1.68 14.92
CA GLU A 131 -5.63 2.68 15.92
C GLU A 131 -4.55 3.76 16.18
N ASP A 132 -3.27 3.45 15.97
CA ASP A 132 -2.16 4.42 16.00
C ASP A 132 -1.51 4.50 14.60
N PRO A 133 -2.01 5.36 13.71
CA PRO A 133 -1.57 5.41 12.33
C PRO A 133 -0.12 5.89 12.22
N TYR A 134 0.59 5.35 11.22
CA TYR A 134 1.93 5.80 10.88
C TYR A 134 1.94 7.31 10.68
N LYS A 135 2.92 7.99 11.29
CA LYS A 135 3.08 9.44 11.14
C LYS A 135 4.07 9.70 10.01
N PRO A 136 3.63 10.33 8.90
CA PRO A 136 4.53 10.68 7.81
C PRO A 136 5.66 11.59 8.28
N TYR A 137 6.67 11.75 7.43
CA TYR A 137 7.78 12.65 7.71
C TYR A 137 7.30 14.08 8.05
N SER A 138 7.88 14.67 9.09
CA SER A 138 7.70 16.08 9.45
C SER A 138 9.03 16.69 9.86
N PRO A 139 9.33 17.93 9.43
CA PRO A 139 10.56 18.62 9.82
C PRO A 139 10.61 18.99 11.31
N THR A 140 9.47 18.92 12.02
CA THR A 140 9.35 19.26 13.44
C THR A 140 9.20 18.04 14.34
N GLN A 141 9.21 16.83 13.78
CA GLN A 141 9.03 15.60 14.53
C GLN A 141 10.23 14.68 14.36
N ALA A 142 10.80 14.22 15.49
CA ALA A 142 11.83 13.18 15.47
C ALA A 142 11.27 11.90 14.82
N GLN A 143 12.01 11.39 13.83
CA GLN A 143 11.64 10.15 13.15
C GLN A 143 11.83 8.96 14.09
N LYS A 144 10.86 8.06 14.09
CA LYS A 144 10.94 6.77 14.77
C LYS A 144 11.28 5.68 13.75
N LEU A 145 11.94 4.63 14.21
CA LEU A 145 12.18 3.45 13.39
C LEU A 145 10.89 2.64 13.27
N GLU A 146 10.14 2.92 12.20
CA GLU A 146 8.90 2.23 11.85
C GLU A 146 8.96 1.77 10.39
N PRO A 147 8.51 0.53 10.07
CA PRO A 147 8.01 -0.50 10.99
C PRO A 147 9.07 -1.05 11.94
N ARG A 148 8.64 -1.68 13.04
CA ARG A 148 9.54 -2.45 13.91
C ARG A 148 10.29 -3.48 13.07
N LEU A 149 11.61 -3.51 13.16
CA LEU A 149 12.42 -4.50 12.44
C LEU A 149 12.08 -5.91 12.93
N PRO A 150 12.15 -6.93 12.06
CA PRO A 150 11.98 -8.30 12.51
C PRO A 150 13.14 -8.70 13.43
N GLU A 151 12.82 -9.44 14.49
CA GLU A 151 13.76 -9.94 15.49
C GLU A 151 13.79 -11.47 15.43
N PRO A 152 14.92 -12.13 15.73
CA PRO A 152 14.99 -13.60 15.72
C PRO A 152 13.95 -14.26 16.62
N TYR A 153 13.32 -15.32 16.12
CA TYR A 153 12.26 -16.05 16.82
C TYR A 153 12.20 -17.51 16.35
N TYR A 154 11.72 -18.42 17.21
CA TYR A 154 11.64 -19.84 16.84
C TYR A 154 10.26 -20.20 16.27
N THR A 155 9.18 -19.75 16.91
CA THR A 155 7.79 -19.92 16.45
C THR A 155 7.01 -18.60 16.44
N PHE A 156 6.00 -18.47 15.57
CA PHE A 156 5.25 -17.21 15.43
C PHE A 156 4.59 -16.72 16.74
N SER A 157 4.27 -17.62 17.67
CA SER A 157 3.71 -17.25 18.99
C SER A 157 4.68 -16.48 19.89
N GLU A 158 5.98 -16.49 19.59
CA GLU A 158 7.02 -15.82 20.38
C GLU A 158 7.26 -14.38 19.91
N THR A 159 6.58 -13.92 18.87
CA THR A 159 6.85 -12.64 18.21
C THR A 159 5.56 -11.84 17.97
N PHE A 160 5.72 -10.60 17.52
CA PHE A 160 4.62 -9.70 17.21
C PHE A 160 4.11 -9.92 15.77
N SER A 161 2.89 -9.53 15.43
CA SER A 161 2.38 -9.51 14.04
C SER A 161 2.52 -8.12 13.45
N TYR A 162 2.75 -8.02 12.13
CA TYR A 162 2.65 -6.74 11.41
C TYR A 162 1.21 -6.32 11.16
#